data_AF-A0A6N2RQ85-F1
#
_entry.id   AF-A0A6N2RQ85-F1
#
_cell.length_a   1.000
_cell.length_b   1.000
_cell.length_c   1.000
_cell.angle_alpha   90.00
_cell.angle_beta   90.00
_cell.angle_gamma   90.00
#
_symmetry.space_group_name_H-M   'P 1'
#
loop_
_entity.id
_entity.type
_entity.pdbx_description
1 polymer ?
#
loop_
_entity_poly.entity_id
_entity_poly.type
_entity_poly.pdbx_seq_one_letter_code
_entity_poly.pdbx_strand_id
1 'polypeptide(L)'
;MRDRTFRRVLMWDPHPLARGQQRFWSNLQRVQTLSWRVSTSYSGISEAAQSLRKVSALVRAGSPARDAWLQVGEGEEGVPYGVASIVLKQAGEHARMVTAACAVSYELGAPLSEVLDALAQNFDDIESIQKARRVAGAGPALSAKILNLLPLLALLAVFIMGINPFPVLVDGGVGSLCAVVGLSFLGAGRWVSLRLIRRSSRQWEEGTQEDIAIIAELVIAALDSGVSIPRALECIGRSAEIEELVRVASCLTLGVRWDRAWEGCSEGIARIAGILREAWVRGASVDHQLHALAEASRDQRLTDARAGAEELGVKLVVPLGLLMLPAFIFLGVAPVLLTMARNSF
;
A
#
# COMPACT_ATOMS: atom_id res chain seq x y z
N MET A 1 -39.70 40.78 11.13
CA MET A 1 -39.29 39.38 10.90
C MET A 1 -38.67 39.32 9.52
N ARG A 2 -37.35 39.11 9.42
CA ARG A 2 -36.63 39.03 8.13
C ARG A 2 -36.69 37.59 7.63
N ASP A 3 -37.30 37.43 6.48
CA ASP A 3 -37.43 36.17 5.75
C ASP A 3 -36.04 35.66 5.34
N ARG A 4 -35.64 34.49 5.85
CA ARG A 4 -34.37 33.84 5.49
C ARG A 4 -34.67 32.83 4.39
N THR A 5 -34.46 33.25 3.15
CA THR A 5 -34.46 32.37 1.98
C THR A 5 -33.28 31.39 2.08
N PHE A 6 -33.58 30.12 2.38
CA PHE A 6 -32.63 29.02 2.26
C PHE A 6 -32.32 28.78 0.77
N ARG A 7 -31.25 29.41 0.29
CA ARG A 7 -30.68 29.11 -1.02
C ARG A 7 -29.95 27.77 -0.91
N ARG A 8 -30.46 26.73 -1.57
CA ARG A 8 -29.74 25.47 -1.78
C ARG A 8 -28.46 25.81 -2.57
N VAL A 9 -27.32 25.88 -1.88
CA VAL A 9 -26.02 26.14 -2.51
C VAL A 9 -25.67 24.90 -3.31
N LEU A 10 -25.91 24.95 -4.62
CA LEU A 10 -25.24 24.06 -5.57
C LEU A 10 -23.74 24.36 -5.43
N MET A 11 -23.02 23.44 -4.77
CA MET A 11 -21.60 23.56 -4.46
C MET A 11 -20.71 23.61 -5.72
N TRP A 12 -21.30 23.31 -6.88
CA TRP A 12 -20.67 23.41 -8.19
C TRP A 12 -21.53 24.29 -9.09
N ASP A 13 -20.91 25.32 -9.66
CA ASP A 13 -21.50 26.11 -10.74
C ASP A 13 -21.60 25.23 -12.01
N PRO A 14 -22.78 24.98 -12.59
CA PRO A 14 -22.89 24.15 -13.79
C PRO A 14 -22.47 24.97 -15.04
N HIS A 15 -21.26 24.75 -15.55
CA HIS A 15 -20.76 25.36 -16.80
C HIS A 15 -20.97 24.42 -18.02
N PRO A 16 -21.18 24.93 -19.26
CA PRO A 16 -21.78 24.21 -20.39
C PRO A 16 -20.75 23.33 -21.11
N LEU A 17 -20.52 22.12 -20.58
CA LEU A 17 -19.69 21.10 -21.22
C LEU A 17 -20.49 19.98 -21.91
N ALA A 18 -21.78 20.19 -22.16
CA ALA A 18 -22.61 19.30 -22.98
C ALA A 18 -22.10 19.12 -24.44
N ARG A 19 -21.10 19.90 -24.88
CA ARG A 19 -20.48 19.78 -26.23
C ARG A 19 -19.09 19.15 -26.24
N GLY A 20 -18.51 18.80 -25.09
CA GLY A 20 -17.10 18.39 -24.98
C GLY A 20 -16.84 16.90 -24.72
N GLN A 21 -17.86 16.06 -24.61
CA GLN A 21 -17.72 14.67 -24.13
C GLN A 21 -16.64 13.87 -24.89
N GLN A 22 -16.49 14.02 -26.21
CA GLN A 22 -15.46 13.29 -26.95
C GLN A 22 -14.01 13.72 -26.65
N ARG A 23 -13.76 15.01 -26.34
CA ARG A 23 -12.41 15.48 -26.01
C ARG A 23 -11.98 15.07 -24.60
N PHE A 24 -12.93 15.00 -23.66
CA PHE A 24 -12.71 14.51 -22.30
C PHE A 24 -12.12 13.09 -22.30
N TRP A 25 -12.71 12.16 -23.06
CA TRP A 25 -12.22 10.78 -23.17
C TRP A 25 -10.81 10.71 -23.80
N SER A 26 -10.51 11.54 -24.80
CA SER A 26 -9.17 11.58 -25.42
C SER A 26 -8.08 12.17 -24.52
N ASN A 27 -8.46 13.04 -23.57
CA ASN A 27 -7.53 13.62 -22.60
C ASN A 27 -7.34 12.69 -21.38
N LEU A 28 -8.37 11.95 -20.98
CA LEU A 28 -8.26 10.84 -20.03
C LEU A 28 -7.24 9.80 -20.53
N GLN A 29 -7.32 9.42 -21.80
CA GLN A 29 -6.33 8.55 -22.46
C GLN A 29 -4.90 9.12 -22.49
N ARG A 30 -4.74 10.45 -22.53
CA ARG A 30 -3.41 11.07 -22.53
C ARG A 30 -2.77 11.09 -21.14
N VAL A 31 -3.54 11.40 -20.09
CA VAL A 31 -3.09 11.27 -18.69
C VAL A 31 -2.81 9.80 -18.34
N GLN A 32 -3.56 8.86 -18.91
CA GLN A 32 -3.38 7.40 -18.76
C GLN A 32 -2.03 6.84 -19.25
N THR A 33 -1.25 7.58 -20.06
CA THR A 33 0.07 7.12 -20.54
C THR A 33 1.25 7.61 -19.70
N LEU A 34 1.02 8.54 -18.77
CA LEU A 34 1.96 8.79 -17.68
C LEU A 34 1.76 7.67 -16.66
N SER A 35 2.39 6.52 -16.93
CA SER A 35 2.56 5.49 -15.92
C SER A 35 3.26 6.14 -14.74
N TRP A 36 2.50 6.52 -13.69
CA TRP A 36 3.03 6.95 -12.40
C TRP A 36 3.64 5.72 -11.71
N ARG A 37 4.70 5.21 -12.33
CA ARG A 37 5.55 4.11 -11.89
C ARG A 37 6.64 4.66 -10.97
N VAL A 38 6.28 5.69 -10.20
CA VAL A 38 7.13 6.24 -9.15
C VAL A 38 6.80 5.43 -7.93
N SER A 39 7.78 4.65 -7.44
CA SER A 39 7.67 3.94 -6.18
C SER A 39 7.20 4.91 -5.10
N THR A 40 6.03 4.65 -4.53
CA THR A 40 5.42 5.52 -3.52
C THR A 40 6.39 5.68 -2.36
N SER A 41 6.92 6.89 -2.15
CA SER A 41 7.71 7.17 -0.94
C SER A 41 6.74 7.25 0.24
N TYR A 42 7.11 6.65 1.37
CA TYR A 42 6.34 6.69 2.62
C TYR A 42 5.90 8.11 3.02
N SER A 43 6.76 9.11 2.80
CA SER A 43 6.43 10.52 3.05
C SER A 43 5.29 11.03 2.16
N GLY A 44 5.18 10.51 0.94
CA GLY A 44 4.16 10.90 -0.03
C GLY A 44 2.75 10.58 0.44
N ILE A 45 2.49 9.36 0.92
CA ILE A 45 1.13 8.96 1.36
C ILE A 45 0.66 9.83 2.54
N SER A 46 1.52 10.09 3.53
CA SER A 46 1.18 10.95 4.66
C SER A 46 0.93 12.40 4.24
N GLU A 47 1.73 12.92 3.30
CA GLU A 47 1.54 14.28 2.75
C GLU A 47 0.24 14.38 1.94
N ALA A 48 -0.12 13.33 1.19
CA ALA A 48 -1.39 13.24 0.49
C ALA A 48 -2.56 13.22 1.48
N ALA A 49 -2.51 12.40 2.53
CA ALA A 49 -3.55 12.36 3.57
C ALA A 49 -3.76 13.72 4.25
N GLN A 50 -2.67 14.42 4.60
CA GLN A 50 -2.74 15.77 5.15
C GLN A 50 -3.39 16.76 4.17
N SER A 51 -3.04 16.68 2.89
CA SER A 51 -3.60 17.50 1.83
C SER A 51 -5.10 17.26 1.64
N LEU A 52 -5.53 16.00 1.64
CA LEU A 52 -6.94 15.61 1.56
C LEU A 52 -7.74 16.17 2.74
N ARG A 53 -7.22 16.03 3.97
CA ARG A 53 -7.85 16.61 5.18
C ARG A 53 -7.94 18.13 5.11
N LYS A 54 -6.91 18.81 4.58
CA LYS A 54 -6.93 20.26 4.37
C LYS A 54 -8.04 20.68 3.40
N VAL A 55 -8.16 19.98 2.26
CA VAL A 55 -9.23 20.25 1.28
C VAL A 55 -10.61 19.98 1.87
N SER A 56 -10.77 18.85 2.57
CA SER A 56 -12.01 18.51 3.29
C SER A 56 -12.43 19.62 4.27
N ALA A 57 -11.48 20.11 5.09
CA ALA A 57 -11.74 21.18 6.05
C ALA A 57 -12.16 22.50 5.36
N LEU A 58 -11.50 22.88 4.26
CA LEU A 58 -11.83 24.09 3.51
C LEU A 58 -13.20 24.01 2.85
N VAL A 59 -13.53 22.84 2.28
CA VAL A 59 -14.84 22.54 1.71
C VAL A 59 -15.93 22.61 2.78
N ARG A 60 -15.69 22.01 3.95
CA ARG A 60 -16.62 22.02 5.09
C ARG A 60 -16.82 23.45 5.64
N ALA A 61 -15.82 24.31 5.50
CA ALA A 61 -15.90 25.74 5.81
C ALA A 61 -16.62 26.58 4.73
N GLY A 62 -17.10 25.96 3.64
CA GLY A 62 -17.85 26.60 2.55
C GLY A 62 -17.00 27.11 1.39
N SER A 63 -15.71 26.77 1.33
CA SER A 63 -14.88 27.10 0.16
C SER A 63 -15.31 26.24 -1.04
N PRO A 64 -15.37 26.81 -2.26
CA PRO A 64 -15.55 26.02 -3.47
C PRO A 64 -14.44 24.97 -3.59
N ALA A 65 -14.78 23.76 -4.05
CA ALA A 65 -13.83 22.65 -4.14
C ALA A 65 -12.58 23.02 -4.95
N ARG A 66 -12.74 23.75 -6.05
CA ARG A 66 -11.63 24.24 -6.89
C ARG A 66 -10.66 25.12 -6.09
N ASP A 67 -11.16 26.06 -5.31
CA ASP A 67 -10.33 26.98 -4.52
C ASP A 67 -9.63 26.23 -3.38
N ALA A 68 -10.31 25.25 -2.79
CA ALA A 68 -9.71 24.37 -1.79
C ALA A 68 -8.52 23.57 -2.36
N TRP A 69 -8.64 23.02 -3.58
CA TRP A 69 -7.54 22.34 -4.25
C TRP A 69 -6.36 23.26 -4.59
N LEU A 70 -6.64 24.49 -5.04
CA LEU A 70 -5.60 25.49 -5.32
C LEU A 70 -4.77 25.88 -4.08
N GLN A 71 -5.32 25.75 -2.87
CA GLN A 71 -4.57 25.98 -1.63
C GLN A 71 -3.59 24.86 -1.25
N VAL A 72 -3.70 23.70 -1.88
CA VAL A 72 -2.78 22.56 -1.69
C VAL A 72 -1.70 22.55 -2.76
N GLY A 73 -2.05 22.88 -3.99
CA GLY A 73 -1.11 22.99 -5.09
C GLY A 73 -1.82 23.42 -6.37
N GLU A 74 -1.04 23.86 -7.35
CA GLU A 74 -1.63 24.22 -8.64
C GLU A 74 -2.20 22.99 -9.35
N GLY A 75 -3.42 23.14 -9.87
CA GLY A 75 -4.01 22.15 -10.77
C GLY A 75 -3.28 22.22 -12.12
N GLU A 76 -2.70 21.10 -12.56
CA GLU A 76 -2.21 21.00 -13.93
C GLU A 76 -3.40 20.92 -14.91
N GLU A 77 -3.29 21.59 -16.05
CA GLU A 77 -4.29 21.48 -17.12
C GLU A 77 -4.43 20.02 -17.58
N GLY A 78 -5.65 19.49 -17.52
CA GLY A 78 -5.96 18.12 -17.92
C GLY A 78 -6.14 17.12 -16.77
N VAL A 79 -5.90 17.52 -15.51
CA VAL A 79 -6.21 16.67 -14.35
C VAL A 79 -7.73 16.61 -14.13
N PRO A 80 -8.35 15.42 -14.04
CA PRO A 80 -9.79 15.29 -13.80
C PRO A 80 -10.24 15.98 -12.53
N TYR A 81 -11.44 16.57 -12.55
CA TYR A 81 -12.14 17.15 -11.39
C TYR A 81 -11.40 18.29 -10.65
N GLY A 82 -10.31 18.83 -11.23
CA GLY A 82 -9.55 19.94 -10.65
C GLY A 82 -8.68 19.56 -9.45
N VAL A 83 -8.36 18.27 -9.27
CA VAL A 83 -7.49 17.78 -8.20
C VAL A 83 -6.07 18.33 -8.37
N ALA A 84 -5.43 18.69 -7.25
CA ALA A 84 -4.04 19.15 -7.28
C ALA A 84 -3.09 18.01 -7.71
N SER A 85 -2.28 18.23 -8.75
CA SER A 85 -1.42 17.19 -9.34
C SER A 85 -0.41 16.63 -8.34
N ILE A 86 0.03 17.45 -7.39
CA ILE A 86 0.93 17.04 -6.30
C ILE A 86 0.33 15.92 -5.44
N VAL A 87 -0.97 15.96 -5.16
CA VAL A 87 -1.65 14.94 -4.35
C VAL A 87 -1.71 13.61 -5.09
N LEU A 88 -1.94 13.63 -6.41
CA LEU A 88 -1.88 12.44 -7.24
C LEU A 88 -0.46 11.85 -7.31
N LYS A 89 0.56 12.70 -7.46
CA LYS A 89 1.97 12.29 -7.43
C LYS A 89 2.37 11.67 -6.09
N GLN A 90 1.90 12.25 -4.99
CA GLN A 90 2.14 11.78 -3.62
C GLN A 90 1.39 10.47 -3.31
N ALA A 91 0.16 10.32 -3.80
CA ALA A 91 -0.64 9.11 -3.64
C ALA A 91 -0.07 7.91 -4.44
N GLY A 92 0.71 8.17 -5.50
CA GLY A 92 1.40 7.14 -6.28
C GLY A 92 0.42 6.12 -6.86
N GLU A 93 0.57 4.86 -6.49
CA GLU A 93 -0.31 3.76 -6.93
C GLU A 93 -1.79 3.94 -6.53
N HIS A 94 -2.07 4.71 -5.47
CA HIS A 94 -3.44 4.97 -4.99
C HIS A 94 -4.10 6.20 -5.63
N ALA A 95 -3.45 6.86 -6.60
CA ALA A 95 -3.99 8.05 -7.28
C ALA A 95 -5.36 7.81 -7.94
N ARG A 96 -5.63 6.58 -8.39
CA ARG A 96 -6.92 6.16 -8.93
C ARG A 96 -8.06 6.31 -7.92
N MET A 97 -7.81 6.01 -6.64
CA MET A 97 -8.81 6.16 -5.57
C MET A 97 -9.10 7.63 -5.24
N VAL A 98 -8.08 8.50 -5.32
CA VAL A 98 -8.27 9.96 -5.22
C VAL A 98 -9.18 10.47 -6.34
N THR A 99 -8.96 9.97 -7.55
CA THR A 99 -9.76 10.34 -8.72
C THR A 99 -11.19 9.82 -8.59
N ALA A 100 -11.38 8.59 -8.14
CA ALA A 100 -12.69 8.00 -7.88
C ALA A 100 -13.47 8.75 -6.79
N ALA A 101 -12.82 9.12 -5.69
CA ALA A 101 -13.39 9.97 -4.65
C ALA A 101 -13.92 11.29 -5.19
N CYS A 102 -13.10 11.98 -5.99
CA CYS A 102 -13.49 13.26 -6.60
C CYS A 102 -14.60 13.08 -7.66
N ALA A 103 -14.55 11.99 -8.43
CA ALA A 103 -15.57 11.65 -9.41
C ALA A 103 -16.93 11.37 -8.77
N VAL A 104 -16.97 10.59 -7.69
CA VAL A 104 -18.20 10.28 -6.94
C VAL A 104 -18.84 11.56 -6.43
N SER A 105 -18.05 12.49 -5.88
CA SER A 105 -18.59 13.79 -5.47
C SER A 105 -19.08 14.64 -6.64
N TYR A 106 -18.28 14.74 -7.71
CA TYR A 106 -18.58 15.60 -8.86
C TYR A 106 -19.76 15.09 -9.70
N GLU A 107 -19.81 13.79 -9.99
CA GLU A 107 -20.79 13.18 -10.90
C GLU A 107 -22.06 12.73 -10.17
N LEU A 108 -21.96 12.32 -8.91
CA LEU A 108 -23.08 11.77 -8.14
C LEU A 108 -23.57 12.72 -7.04
N GLY A 109 -22.87 13.83 -6.79
CA GLY A 109 -23.25 14.82 -5.79
C GLY A 109 -22.95 14.40 -4.35
N ALA A 110 -22.13 13.37 -4.14
CA ALA A 110 -21.73 12.94 -2.80
C ALA A 110 -20.93 14.04 -2.07
N PRO A 111 -21.07 14.18 -0.74
CA PRO A 111 -20.38 15.21 0.04
C PRO A 111 -18.86 15.05 -0.03
N LEU A 112 -18.19 15.95 -0.75
CA LEU A 112 -16.74 15.85 -1.03
C LEU A 112 -15.91 15.72 0.26
N SER A 113 -16.25 16.46 1.31
CA SER A 113 -15.51 16.40 2.58
C SER A 113 -15.52 15.01 3.21
N GLU A 114 -16.66 14.33 3.22
CA GLU A 114 -16.78 13.00 3.82
C GLU A 114 -16.00 11.95 3.02
N VAL A 115 -16.08 12.05 1.69
CA VAL A 115 -15.33 11.16 0.79
C VAL A 115 -13.82 11.37 0.92
N LEU A 116 -13.35 12.62 1.01
CA LEU A 116 -11.93 12.94 1.20
C LEU A 116 -11.43 12.54 2.61
N ASP A 117 -12.27 12.67 3.64
CA ASP A 117 -11.97 12.21 5.01
C ASP A 117 -11.81 10.68 5.04
N ALA A 118 -12.71 9.94 4.39
CA ALA A 118 -12.62 8.48 4.28
C ALA A 118 -11.35 8.03 3.51
N LEU A 119 -10.99 8.75 2.45
CA LEU A 119 -9.77 8.47 1.69
C LEU A 119 -8.50 8.80 2.49
N ALA A 120 -8.48 9.91 3.22
CA ALA A 120 -7.39 10.26 4.10
C ALA A 120 -7.21 9.21 5.21
N GLN A 121 -8.31 8.71 5.78
CA GLN A 121 -8.26 7.62 6.75
C GLN A 121 -7.68 6.34 6.14
N ASN A 122 -8.07 5.97 4.91
CA ASN A 122 -7.50 4.82 4.21
C ASN A 122 -5.97 4.98 3.98
N PHE A 123 -5.49 6.20 3.70
CA PHE A 123 -4.06 6.47 3.58
C PHE A 123 -3.32 6.37 4.92
N ASP A 124 -3.93 6.82 6.01
CA ASP A 124 -3.38 6.63 7.36
C ASP A 124 -3.37 5.16 7.77
N ASP A 125 -4.37 4.37 7.36
CA ASP A 125 -4.40 2.94 7.59
C ASP A 125 -3.23 2.24 6.86
N ILE A 126 -2.98 2.60 5.60
CA ILE A 126 -1.82 2.14 4.83
C ILE A 126 -0.51 2.52 5.54
N GLU A 127 -0.40 3.75 6.04
CA GLU A 127 0.77 4.21 6.78
C GLU A 127 0.96 3.40 8.09
N SER A 128 -0.13 3.15 8.82
CA SER A 128 -0.12 2.41 10.09
C SER A 128 0.32 0.95 9.90
N ILE A 129 -0.11 0.33 8.80
CA ILE A 129 0.29 -1.02 8.38
C ILE A 129 1.80 -1.06 8.14
N GLN A 130 2.35 -0.07 7.44
CA GLN A 130 3.78 0.01 7.17
C GLN A 130 4.59 0.27 8.45
N LYS A 131 4.11 1.15 9.34
CA LYS A 131 4.72 1.37 10.67
C LYS A 131 4.74 0.08 11.48
N ALA A 132 3.61 -0.63 11.55
CA ALA A 132 3.50 -1.91 12.26
C ALA A 132 4.49 -2.95 11.71
N ARG A 133 4.64 -3.05 10.38
CA ARG A 133 5.63 -3.91 9.73
C ARG A 133 7.07 -3.55 10.09
N ARG A 134 7.42 -2.26 10.10
CA ARG A 134 8.78 -1.82 10.50
C ARG A 134 9.08 -2.17 11.95
N VAL A 135 8.14 -1.95 12.85
CA VAL A 135 8.31 -2.24 14.29
C VAL A 135 8.41 -3.76 14.52
N ALA A 136 7.49 -4.54 13.96
CA ALA A 136 7.50 -6.01 14.09
C ALA A 136 8.72 -6.65 13.41
N GLY A 137 9.15 -6.14 12.26
CA GLY A 137 10.32 -6.63 11.53
C GLY A 137 11.68 -6.21 12.13
N ALA A 138 11.72 -5.19 12.99
CA ALA A 138 12.97 -4.67 13.55
C ALA A 138 13.67 -5.69 14.46
N GLY A 139 12.93 -6.46 15.25
CA GLY A 139 13.49 -7.47 16.16
C GLY A 139 14.32 -8.53 15.42
N PRO A 140 13.71 -9.30 14.51
CA PRO A 140 14.42 -10.31 13.74
C PRO A 140 15.54 -9.75 12.86
N ALA A 141 15.35 -8.56 12.28
CA ALA A 141 16.37 -7.92 11.45
C ALA A 141 17.61 -7.51 12.27
N LEU A 142 17.44 -7.02 13.51
CA LEU A 142 18.55 -6.71 14.40
C LEU A 142 19.31 -7.98 14.83
N SER A 143 18.60 -9.05 15.21
CA SER A 143 19.25 -10.34 15.53
C SER A 143 20.03 -10.90 14.34
N ALA A 144 19.47 -10.80 13.13
CA ALA A 144 20.16 -11.20 11.91
C ALA A 144 21.41 -10.34 11.64
N LYS A 145 21.34 -9.03 11.90
CA LYS A 145 22.47 -8.11 11.72
C LYS A 145 23.59 -8.38 12.73
N ILE A 146 23.24 -8.67 13.98
CA ILE A 146 24.18 -9.04 15.06
C ILE A 146 24.84 -10.37 14.72
N LEU A 147 24.07 -11.38 14.30
CA LEU A 147 24.61 -12.69 13.95
C LEU A 147 25.56 -12.61 12.74
N ASN A 148 25.26 -11.77 11.76
CA ASN A 148 26.18 -11.47 10.65
C ASN A 148 27.47 -10.77 11.08
N LEU A 149 27.46 -10.06 12.21
CA LEU A 149 28.64 -9.38 12.75
C LEU A 149 29.50 -10.32 13.61
N LEU A 150 28.95 -11.44 14.08
CA LEU A 150 29.61 -12.37 15.00
C LEU A 150 30.94 -12.92 14.44
N PRO A 151 31.05 -13.38 13.17
CA PRO A 151 32.32 -13.91 12.65
C PRO A 151 33.42 -12.83 12.55
N LEU A 152 33.03 -11.59 12.24
CA LEU A 152 33.95 -10.45 12.22
C LEU A 152 34.45 -10.11 13.63
N LEU A 153 33.54 -10.14 14.61
CA LEU A 153 33.86 -9.88 16.00
C LEU A 153 34.75 -10.98 16.58
N ALA A 154 34.56 -12.23 16.16
CA ALA A 154 35.40 -13.37 16.51
C ALA A 154 36.83 -13.20 15.98
N LEU A 155 37.00 -12.84 14.70
CA LEU A 155 38.31 -12.54 14.11
C LEU A 155 39.01 -11.38 14.84
N LEU A 156 38.26 -10.32 15.15
CA LEU A 156 38.79 -9.17 15.88
C LEU A 156 39.27 -9.56 17.28
N ALA A 157 38.51 -10.40 18.00
CA ALA A 157 38.88 -10.89 19.32
C ALA A 157 40.18 -11.72 19.29
N VAL A 158 40.32 -12.62 18.30
CA VAL A 158 41.55 -13.42 18.10
C VAL A 158 42.75 -12.52 17.83
N PHE A 159 42.57 -11.51 16.98
CA PHE A 159 43.61 -10.52 16.67
C PHE A 159 44.04 -9.72 17.92
N ILE A 160 43.09 -9.27 18.75
CA ILE A 160 43.36 -8.57 20.02
C ILE A 160 44.13 -9.47 21.01
N MET A 161 43.87 -10.77 21.00
CA MET A 161 44.55 -11.75 21.85
C MET A 161 46.02 -11.98 21.46
N GLY A 162 46.52 -11.29 20.42
CA GLY A 162 47.90 -11.38 19.94
C GLY A 162 48.17 -12.56 19.01
N ILE A 163 47.14 -13.37 18.73
CA ILE A 163 47.20 -14.45 17.74
C ILE A 163 46.91 -13.80 16.39
N ASN A 164 47.94 -13.52 15.60
CA ASN A 164 47.76 -13.02 14.24
C ASN A 164 47.25 -14.18 13.35
N PRO A 165 45.98 -14.18 12.91
CA PRO A 165 45.44 -15.28 12.12
C PRO A 165 45.83 -15.18 10.63
N PHE A 166 46.22 -13.97 10.20
CA PHE A 166 46.50 -13.64 8.80
C PHE A 166 47.59 -14.48 8.12
N PRO A 167 48.73 -14.81 8.76
CA PRO A 167 49.75 -15.67 8.16
C PRO A 167 49.16 -17.06 7.86
N VAL A 168 48.55 -17.71 8.86
CA VAL A 168 47.96 -19.06 8.72
C VAL A 168 46.83 -19.11 7.68
N LEU A 169 46.07 -18.02 7.53
CA LEU A 169 45.01 -17.91 6.52
C LEU A 169 45.54 -17.70 5.09
N VAL A 170 46.73 -17.12 4.92
CA VAL A 170 47.28 -16.74 3.60
C VAL A 170 48.43 -17.66 3.15
N ASP A 171 48.94 -18.52 4.03
CA ASP A 171 50.04 -19.47 3.80
C ASP A 171 49.76 -20.57 2.74
N GLY A 172 48.56 -20.62 2.16
CA GLY A 172 48.21 -21.61 1.13
C GLY A 172 47.97 -23.05 1.63
N GLY A 173 48.08 -23.30 2.94
CA GLY A 173 47.85 -24.59 3.58
C GLY A 173 46.40 -24.84 4.01
N VAL A 174 46.19 -25.75 4.98
CA VAL A 174 44.85 -26.10 5.49
C VAL A 174 44.09 -24.88 6.04
N GLY A 175 44.79 -23.87 6.56
CA GLY A 175 44.21 -22.62 7.06
C GLY A 175 43.58 -21.74 5.97
N SER A 176 44.17 -21.69 4.77
CA SER A 176 43.59 -20.94 3.65
C SER A 176 42.35 -21.62 3.07
N LEU A 177 42.31 -22.95 3.09
CA LEU A 177 41.14 -23.73 2.70
C LEU A 177 39.95 -23.45 3.64
N CYS A 178 40.19 -23.43 4.95
CA CYS A 178 39.18 -23.01 5.95
C CYS A 178 38.71 -21.57 5.75
N ALA A 179 39.61 -20.64 5.39
CA ALA A 179 39.27 -19.25 5.12
C ALA A 179 38.31 -19.11 3.93
N VAL A 180 38.61 -19.79 2.82
CA VAL A 180 37.77 -19.77 1.60
C VAL A 180 36.39 -20.36 1.90
N VAL A 181 36.33 -21.48 2.62
CA VAL A 181 35.06 -22.11 3.02
C VAL A 181 34.25 -21.16 3.91
N GLY A 182 34.86 -20.56 4.93
CA GLY A 182 34.15 -19.62 5.82
C GLY A 182 33.66 -18.35 5.10
N LEU A 183 34.47 -17.78 4.19
CA LEU A 183 34.07 -16.64 3.34
C LEU A 183 32.92 -17.00 2.40
N SER A 184 32.91 -18.23 1.85
CA SER A 184 31.84 -18.68 0.97
C SER A 184 30.50 -18.79 1.71
N PHE A 185 30.49 -19.31 2.94
CA PHE A 185 29.29 -19.38 3.79
C PHE A 185 28.82 -17.99 4.22
N LEU A 186 29.73 -17.07 4.54
CA LEU A 186 29.41 -15.66 4.81
C LEU A 186 28.77 -14.96 3.60
N GLY A 187 29.35 -15.16 2.42
CA GLY A 187 28.84 -14.63 1.17
C GLY A 187 27.45 -15.19 0.84
N ALA A 188 27.27 -16.51 0.99
CA ALA A 188 25.99 -17.18 0.77
C ALA A 188 24.92 -16.68 1.76
N GLY A 189 25.23 -16.58 3.05
CA GLY A 189 24.32 -16.05 4.07
C GLY A 189 23.89 -14.61 3.79
N ARG A 190 24.84 -13.76 3.38
CA ARG A 190 24.56 -12.36 3.02
C ARG A 190 23.73 -12.26 1.74
N TRP A 191 23.98 -13.11 0.75
CA TRP A 191 23.22 -13.16 -0.48
C TRP A 191 21.78 -13.66 -0.27
N VAL A 192 21.59 -14.71 0.52
CA VAL A 192 20.26 -15.23 0.89
C VAL A 192 19.48 -14.18 1.68
N SER A 193 20.10 -13.51 2.66
CA SER A 193 19.46 -12.43 3.42
C SER A 193 19.00 -11.29 2.51
N LEU A 194 19.85 -10.81 1.60
CA LEU A 194 19.49 -9.77 0.64
C LEU A 194 18.40 -10.21 -0.33
N ARG A 195 18.41 -11.47 -0.77
CA ARG A 195 17.36 -12.03 -1.63
C ARG A 195 16.01 -12.17 -0.92
N LEU A 196 16.01 -12.61 0.33
CA LEU A 196 14.79 -12.77 1.12
C LEU A 196 14.16 -11.41 1.43
N ILE A 197 14.95 -10.41 1.83
CA ILE A 197 14.46 -9.05 2.07
C ILE A 197 13.84 -8.46 0.78
N ARG A 198 14.51 -8.58 -0.36
CA ARG A 198 13.99 -8.10 -1.66
C ARG A 198 12.76 -8.85 -2.16
N ARG A 199 12.64 -10.15 -1.89
CA ARG A 199 11.43 -10.93 -2.23
C ARG A 199 10.28 -10.58 -1.31
N SER A 200 10.55 -10.40 -0.03
CA SER A 200 9.54 -10.05 0.96
C SER A 200 8.93 -8.67 0.72
N SER A 201 9.72 -7.68 0.30
CA SER A 201 9.18 -6.36 -0.05
C SER A 201 8.22 -6.45 -1.24
N ARG A 202 8.54 -7.26 -2.25
CA ARG A 202 7.70 -7.45 -3.45
C ARG A 202 6.44 -8.28 -3.20
N GLN A 203 6.55 -9.40 -2.48
CA GLN A 203 5.39 -10.25 -2.17
C GLN A 203 4.33 -9.51 -1.37
N TRP A 204 4.73 -8.46 -0.63
CA TRP A 204 3.84 -7.65 0.20
C TRP A 204 3.26 -6.42 -0.49
N GLU A 205 3.89 -5.98 -1.59
CA GLU A 205 3.35 -5.01 -2.54
C GLU A 205 2.33 -5.68 -3.47
N GLU A 206 2.58 -6.93 -3.89
CA GLU A 206 1.62 -7.74 -4.67
C GLU A 206 0.39 -8.14 -3.83
N GLY A 207 0.55 -8.21 -2.50
CA GLY A 207 -0.54 -8.41 -1.54
C GLY A 207 -1.32 -7.13 -1.19
N THR A 208 -1.10 -6.01 -1.89
CA THR A 208 -1.97 -4.81 -1.83
C THR A 208 -3.29 -5.13 -2.54
N GLN A 209 -4.03 -6.00 -1.88
CA GLN A 209 -5.40 -6.41 -2.11
C GLN A 209 -6.25 -5.15 -2.32
N GLU A 210 -7.17 -5.21 -3.29
CA GLU A 210 -8.15 -4.18 -3.62
C GLU A 210 -8.57 -3.34 -2.40
N ASP A 211 -8.65 -2.02 -2.54
CA ASP A 211 -9.14 -1.11 -1.51
C ASP A 211 -10.65 -1.30 -1.26
N ILE A 212 -11.05 -2.49 -0.82
CA ILE A 212 -12.43 -2.86 -0.49
C ILE A 212 -13.01 -1.87 0.52
N ALA A 213 -12.21 -1.45 1.51
CA ALA A 213 -12.60 -0.43 2.47
C ALA A 213 -12.96 0.89 1.78
N ILE A 214 -12.09 1.43 0.91
CA ILE A 214 -12.42 2.70 0.23
C ILE A 214 -13.56 2.53 -0.78
N ILE A 215 -13.64 1.39 -1.49
CA ILE A 215 -14.73 1.12 -2.43
C ILE A 215 -16.05 1.07 -1.67
N ALA A 216 -16.11 0.41 -0.52
CA ALA A 216 -17.29 0.39 0.34
C ALA A 216 -17.69 1.80 0.79
N GLU A 217 -16.75 2.62 1.27
CA GLU A 217 -17.01 4.02 1.67
C GLU A 217 -17.48 4.88 0.49
N LEU A 218 -16.92 4.69 -0.71
CA LEU A 218 -17.37 5.37 -1.92
C LEU A 218 -18.77 4.94 -2.34
N VAL A 219 -19.11 3.65 -2.19
CA VAL A 219 -20.45 3.14 -2.44
C VAL A 219 -21.44 3.73 -1.42
N ILE A 220 -21.10 3.78 -0.13
CA ILE A 220 -21.93 4.41 0.90
C ILE A 220 -22.21 5.86 0.52
N ALA A 221 -21.16 6.66 0.29
CA ALA A 221 -21.29 8.08 -0.04
C ALA A 221 -22.11 8.32 -1.33
N ALA A 222 -22.02 7.41 -2.30
CA ALA A 222 -22.83 7.46 -3.52
C ALA A 222 -24.30 7.10 -3.24
N LEU A 223 -24.58 6.04 -2.46
CA LEU A 223 -25.94 5.64 -2.14
C LEU A 223 -26.65 6.68 -1.26
N ASP A 224 -25.93 7.32 -0.34
CA ASP A 224 -26.42 8.44 0.49
C ASP A 224 -26.80 9.66 -0.35
N SER A 225 -26.18 9.85 -1.53
CA SER A 225 -26.59 10.88 -2.48
C SER A 225 -27.85 10.52 -3.28
N GLY A 226 -28.41 9.33 -3.06
CA GLY A 226 -29.65 8.85 -3.64
C GLY A 226 -29.51 8.26 -5.04
N VAL A 227 -28.29 7.93 -5.49
CA VAL A 227 -28.08 7.30 -6.80
C VAL A 227 -28.34 5.79 -6.75
N SER A 228 -28.65 5.20 -7.90
CA SER A 228 -28.85 3.76 -8.01
C SER A 228 -27.53 2.99 -7.90
N ILE A 229 -27.59 1.75 -7.40
CA ILE A 229 -26.43 0.85 -7.29
C ILE A 229 -25.64 0.76 -8.61
N PRO A 230 -26.25 0.51 -9.79
CA PRO A 230 -25.50 0.42 -11.04
C PRO A 230 -24.77 1.73 -11.37
N ARG A 231 -25.39 2.88 -11.08
CA ARG A 231 -24.78 4.19 -11.36
C ARG A 231 -23.59 4.49 -10.44
N ALA A 232 -23.71 4.13 -9.16
CA ALA A 232 -22.60 4.23 -8.21
C ALA A 232 -21.42 3.37 -8.65
N LEU A 233 -21.67 2.09 -8.97
CA LEU A 233 -20.65 1.14 -9.42
C LEU A 233 -19.99 1.56 -10.76
N GLU A 234 -20.77 2.09 -11.70
CA GLU A 234 -20.26 2.60 -12.98
C GLU A 234 -19.28 3.77 -12.77
N CYS A 235 -19.66 4.74 -11.94
CA CYS A 235 -18.83 5.92 -11.68
C CYS A 235 -17.53 5.54 -10.94
N ILE A 236 -17.64 4.73 -9.88
CA ILE A 236 -16.48 4.26 -9.10
C ILE A 236 -15.58 3.42 -9.99
N GLY A 237 -16.14 2.42 -10.69
CA GLY A 237 -15.39 1.52 -11.55
C GLY A 237 -14.65 2.23 -12.68
N ARG A 238 -15.29 3.20 -13.34
CA ARG A 238 -14.66 3.97 -14.40
C ARG A 238 -13.52 4.84 -13.88
N SER A 239 -13.74 5.55 -12.78
CA SER A 239 -12.79 6.53 -12.25
C SER A 239 -11.63 5.90 -11.49
N ALA A 240 -11.85 4.73 -10.87
CA ALA A 240 -10.82 3.92 -10.24
C ALA A 240 -10.14 2.91 -11.20
N GLU A 241 -10.61 2.81 -12.45
CA GLU A 241 -10.16 1.83 -13.45
C GLU A 241 -10.36 0.36 -13.00
N ILE A 242 -11.49 0.08 -12.35
CA ILE A 242 -11.90 -1.27 -11.91
C ILE A 242 -12.92 -1.82 -12.91
N GLU A 243 -12.44 -2.59 -13.89
CA GLU A 243 -13.25 -3.18 -14.96
C GLU A 243 -14.40 -4.04 -14.44
N GLU A 244 -14.20 -4.73 -13.32
CA GLU A 244 -15.23 -5.58 -12.70
C GLU A 244 -16.47 -4.77 -12.31
N LEU A 245 -16.30 -3.60 -11.68
CA LEU A 245 -17.43 -2.76 -11.28
C LEU A 245 -18.14 -2.14 -12.50
N VAL A 246 -17.39 -1.76 -13.54
CA VAL A 246 -17.96 -1.27 -14.80
C VAL A 246 -18.77 -2.35 -15.51
N ARG A 247 -18.25 -3.59 -15.56
CA ARG A 247 -18.92 -4.75 -16.11
C ARG A 247 -20.21 -5.05 -15.35
N VAL A 248 -20.14 -5.15 -14.03
CA VAL A 248 -21.30 -5.40 -13.16
C VAL A 248 -22.36 -4.33 -13.36
N ALA A 249 -21.99 -3.06 -13.32
CA ALA A 249 -22.90 -1.94 -13.54
C ALA A 249 -23.63 -2.04 -14.89
N SER A 250 -22.88 -2.39 -15.95
CA SER A 250 -23.43 -2.58 -17.29
C SER A 250 -24.40 -3.76 -17.33
N CYS A 251 -24.04 -4.91 -16.75
CA CYS A 251 -24.90 -6.09 -16.64
C CYS A 251 -26.21 -5.78 -15.91
N LEU A 252 -26.14 -5.12 -14.75
CA LEU A 252 -27.32 -4.77 -13.96
C LEU A 252 -28.21 -3.77 -14.72
N THR A 253 -27.62 -2.80 -15.43
CA THR A 253 -28.36 -1.85 -16.27
C THR A 253 -29.07 -2.54 -17.43
N LEU A 254 -28.46 -3.59 -18.00
CA LEU A 254 -29.06 -4.42 -19.04
C LEU A 254 -30.08 -5.45 -18.53
N GLY A 255 -30.38 -5.47 -17.22
CA GLY A 255 -31.35 -6.39 -16.62
C GLY A 255 -30.84 -7.82 -16.44
N VAL A 256 -29.52 -8.05 -16.48
CA VAL A 256 -28.93 -9.35 -16.15
C VAL A 256 -29.23 -9.68 -14.68
N ARG A 257 -29.54 -10.95 -14.41
CA ARG A 257 -29.82 -11.43 -13.05
C ARG A 257 -28.65 -11.14 -12.12
N TRP A 258 -28.94 -10.75 -10.87
CA TRP A 258 -27.94 -10.39 -9.87
C TRP A 258 -26.79 -11.41 -9.77
N ASP A 259 -27.10 -12.70 -9.56
CA ASP A 259 -26.06 -13.75 -9.43
C ASP A 259 -25.12 -13.84 -10.64
N ARG A 260 -25.63 -13.57 -11.86
CA ARG A 260 -24.85 -13.60 -13.10
C ARG A 260 -24.04 -12.34 -13.33
N ALA A 261 -24.54 -11.19 -12.90
CA ALA A 261 -23.84 -9.92 -13.05
C ALA A 261 -22.51 -9.89 -12.28
N TRP A 262 -22.45 -10.56 -11.13
CA TRP A 262 -21.28 -10.65 -10.25
C TRP A 262 -20.41 -11.90 -10.49
N GLU A 263 -20.72 -12.72 -11.50
CA GLU A 263 -19.95 -13.92 -11.82
C GLU A 263 -18.54 -13.55 -12.27
N GLY A 264 -17.52 -14.20 -11.69
CA GLY A 264 -16.11 -13.93 -11.99
C GLY A 264 -15.57 -12.61 -11.42
N CYS A 265 -16.25 -12.01 -10.44
CA CYS A 265 -15.66 -10.94 -9.63
C CYS A 265 -14.67 -11.48 -8.60
N SER A 266 -13.73 -10.63 -8.20
CA SER A 266 -12.83 -10.91 -7.08
C SER A 266 -13.61 -11.20 -5.79
N GLU A 267 -12.98 -11.89 -4.84
CA GLU A 267 -13.60 -12.18 -3.54
C GLU A 267 -13.98 -10.88 -2.79
N GLY A 268 -13.15 -9.83 -2.92
CA GLY A 268 -13.39 -8.54 -2.29
C GLY A 268 -14.66 -7.86 -2.80
N ILE A 269 -14.81 -7.80 -4.12
CA ILE A 269 -15.97 -7.22 -4.79
C ILE A 269 -17.22 -8.08 -4.56
N ALA A 270 -17.08 -9.41 -4.52
CA ALA A 270 -18.17 -10.33 -4.19
C ALA A 270 -18.72 -10.12 -2.77
N ARG A 271 -17.89 -9.74 -1.79
CA ARG A 271 -18.37 -9.37 -0.44
C ARG A 271 -19.26 -8.13 -0.45
N ILE A 272 -18.88 -7.09 -1.20
CA ILE A 272 -19.71 -5.90 -1.41
C ILE A 272 -21.04 -6.29 -2.08
N ALA A 273 -20.99 -7.17 -3.08
CA ALA A 273 -22.18 -7.68 -3.76
C ALA A 273 -23.13 -8.43 -2.81
N GLY A 274 -22.61 -9.19 -1.85
CA GLY A 274 -23.41 -9.87 -0.83
C GLY A 274 -24.26 -8.90 -0.03
N ILE A 275 -23.66 -7.79 0.40
CA ILE A 275 -24.34 -6.74 1.16
C ILE A 275 -25.34 -5.96 0.27
N LEU A 276 -24.90 -5.54 -0.92
CA LEU A 276 -25.75 -4.77 -1.84
C LEU A 276 -26.95 -5.57 -2.37
N ARG A 277 -26.91 -6.90 -2.33
CA ARG A 277 -28.04 -7.75 -2.70
C ARG A 277 -29.27 -7.44 -1.83
N GLU A 278 -29.06 -7.15 -0.55
CA GLU A 278 -30.15 -6.83 0.38
C GLU A 278 -30.85 -5.53 0.00
N ALA A 279 -30.08 -4.50 -0.32
CA ALA A 279 -30.60 -3.25 -0.88
C ALA A 279 -31.33 -3.50 -2.22
N TRP A 280 -30.75 -4.31 -3.10
CA TRP A 280 -31.31 -4.56 -4.43
C TRP A 280 -32.64 -5.33 -4.41
N VAL A 281 -32.72 -6.40 -3.61
CA VAL A 281 -33.89 -7.29 -3.59
C VAL A 281 -34.98 -6.76 -2.67
N ARG A 282 -34.60 -6.18 -1.52
CA ARG A 282 -35.54 -5.84 -0.44
C ARG A 282 -35.64 -4.34 -0.17
N GLY A 283 -34.81 -3.50 -0.80
CA GLY A 283 -34.76 -2.07 -0.49
C GLY A 283 -34.24 -1.77 0.92
N ALA A 284 -33.52 -2.72 1.54
CA ALA A 284 -32.98 -2.54 2.88
C ALA A 284 -31.83 -1.52 2.90
N SER A 285 -31.67 -0.81 4.01
CA SER A 285 -30.46 0.00 4.23
C SER A 285 -29.24 -0.89 4.43
N VAL A 286 -28.12 -0.50 3.83
CA VAL A 286 -26.88 -1.30 3.79
C VAL A 286 -25.68 -0.56 4.39
N ASP A 287 -25.85 0.69 4.77
CA ASP A 287 -24.81 1.60 5.28
C ASP A 287 -24.01 1.00 6.43
N HIS A 288 -24.70 0.54 7.48
CA HIS A 288 -24.05 -0.09 8.63
C HIS A 288 -23.26 -1.35 8.23
N GLN A 289 -23.79 -2.15 7.31
CA GLN A 289 -23.11 -3.38 6.87
C GLN A 289 -21.88 -3.07 6.01
N LEU A 290 -21.96 -2.05 5.15
CA LEU A 290 -20.83 -1.58 4.34
C LEU A 290 -19.74 -0.93 5.19
N HIS A 291 -20.10 -0.11 6.19
CA HIS A 291 -19.13 0.42 7.16
C HIS A 291 -18.45 -0.69 7.96
N ALA A 292 -19.23 -1.68 8.44
CA ALA A 292 -18.66 -2.85 9.13
C ALA A 292 -17.73 -3.67 8.22
N LEU A 293 -18.04 -3.81 6.92
CA LEU A 293 -17.14 -4.43 5.95
C LEU A 293 -15.85 -3.63 5.76
N ALA A 294 -15.95 -2.30 5.68
CA ALA A 294 -14.79 -1.42 5.54
C ALA A 294 -13.88 -1.53 6.78
N GLU A 295 -14.45 -1.49 7.98
CA GLU A 295 -13.73 -1.64 9.25
C GLU A 295 -13.09 -3.03 9.38
N ALA A 296 -13.85 -4.10 9.13
CA ALA A 296 -13.32 -5.46 9.13
C ALA A 296 -12.19 -5.65 8.10
N SER A 297 -12.28 -4.99 6.93
CA SER A 297 -11.20 -5.03 5.93
C SER A 297 -9.95 -4.28 6.41
N ARG A 298 -10.08 -3.18 7.15
CA ARG A 298 -8.94 -2.44 7.73
C ARG A 298 -8.26 -3.29 8.80
N ASP A 299 -9.03 -3.89 9.70
CA ASP A 299 -8.54 -4.75 10.78
C ASP A 299 -7.84 -6.00 10.26
N GLN A 300 -8.41 -6.64 9.23
CA GLN A 300 -7.82 -7.80 8.58
C GLN A 300 -6.46 -7.45 7.96
N ARG A 301 -6.37 -6.33 7.23
CA ARG A 301 -5.10 -5.86 6.64
C ARG A 301 -4.02 -5.60 7.69
N LEU A 302 -4.38 -5.00 8.82
CA LEU A 302 -3.45 -4.75 9.92
C LEU A 302 -2.97 -6.07 10.55
N THR A 303 -3.87 -7.02 10.73
CA THR A 303 -3.58 -8.35 11.29
C THR A 303 -2.66 -9.13 10.35
N ASP A 304 -2.98 -9.20 9.06
CA ASP A 304 -2.18 -9.87 8.04
C ASP A 304 -0.78 -9.24 7.92
N ALA A 305 -0.69 -7.91 8.04
CA ALA A 305 0.58 -7.21 8.04
C ALA A 305 1.46 -7.55 9.26
N ARG A 306 0.87 -7.72 10.45
CA ARG A 306 1.59 -8.15 11.66
C ARG A 306 2.05 -9.60 11.52
N ALA A 307 1.14 -10.50 11.12
CA ALA A 307 1.44 -11.92 10.92
C ALA A 307 2.54 -12.12 9.87
N GLY A 308 2.48 -11.41 8.74
CA GLY A 308 3.53 -11.44 7.73
C GLY A 308 4.89 -10.99 8.28
N ALA A 309 4.93 -9.92 9.08
CA ALA A 309 6.18 -9.44 9.68
C ALA A 309 6.80 -10.45 10.66
N GLU A 310 5.99 -11.16 11.43
CA GLU A 310 6.45 -12.25 12.30
C GLU A 310 6.98 -13.45 11.49
N GLU A 311 6.26 -13.84 10.42
CA GLU A 311 6.68 -14.94 9.56
C GLU A 311 8.03 -14.66 8.87
N LEU A 312 8.28 -13.40 8.45
CA LEU A 312 9.59 -13.00 7.94
C LEU A 312 10.68 -13.16 8.98
N GLY A 313 10.39 -12.91 10.26
CA GLY A 313 11.35 -13.12 11.32
C GLY A 313 11.85 -14.55 11.36
N VAL A 314 10.93 -15.51 11.28
CA VAL A 314 11.26 -16.94 11.23
C VAL A 314 12.01 -17.28 9.93
N LYS A 315 11.52 -16.80 8.78
CA LYS A 315 12.16 -17.04 7.46
C LYS A 315 13.54 -16.42 7.34
N LEU A 316 13.85 -15.36 8.09
CA LEU A 316 15.16 -14.70 8.10
C LEU A 316 16.13 -15.37 9.08
N VAL A 317 15.69 -15.67 10.30
CA VAL A 317 16.57 -16.14 11.39
C VAL A 317 17.04 -17.57 11.15
N VAL A 318 16.17 -18.47 10.67
CA VAL A 318 16.50 -19.91 10.49
C VAL A 318 17.63 -20.14 9.47
N PRO A 319 17.54 -19.69 8.20
CA PRO A 319 18.61 -19.92 7.23
C PRO A 319 19.89 -19.19 7.61
N LEU A 320 19.78 -18.03 8.27
CA LEU A 320 20.95 -17.29 8.70
C LEU A 320 21.68 -17.99 9.85
N GLY A 321 20.96 -18.53 10.84
CA GLY A 321 21.52 -19.38 11.89
C GLY A 321 22.28 -20.58 11.31
N LEU A 322 21.66 -21.26 10.34
CA LEU A 322 22.23 -22.46 9.73
C LEU A 322 23.48 -22.17 8.87
N LEU A 323 23.57 -21.00 8.23
CA LEU A 323 24.72 -20.60 7.41
C LEU A 323 25.83 -19.92 8.21
N MET A 324 25.50 -19.21 9.30
CA MET A 324 26.48 -18.47 10.11
C MET A 324 27.21 -19.34 11.13
N LEU A 325 26.59 -20.41 11.65
CA LEU A 325 27.23 -21.32 12.60
C LEU A 325 28.46 -22.02 11.97
N PRO A 326 28.37 -22.60 10.75
CA PRO A 326 29.54 -23.13 10.05
C PRO A 326 30.60 -22.06 9.76
N ALA A 327 30.17 -20.86 9.34
CA ALA A 327 31.10 -19.76 9.08
C ALA A 327 31.90 -19.39 10.34
N PHE A 328 31.25 -19.27 11.49
CA PHE A 328 31.91 -18.99 12.77
C PHE A 328 32.93 -20.08 13.15
N ILE A 329 32.58 -21.36 12.94
CA ILE A 329 33.49 -22.48 13.22
C ILE A 329 34.74 -22.39 12.32
N PHE A 330 34.56 -22.22 11.01
CA PHE A 330 35.68 -22.22 10.07
C PHE A 330 36.54 -20.95 10.14
N LEU A 331 35.94 -19.79 10.41
CA LEU A 331 36.65 -18.51 10.45
C LEU A 331 37.23 -18.18 11.83
N GLY A 332 36.58 -18.61 12.91
CA GLY A 332 36.95 -18.26 14.28
C GLY A 332 37.64 -19.40 15.03
N VAL A 333 36.99 -20.56 15.11
CA VAL A 333 37.44 -21.66 15.99
C VAL A 333 38.55 -22.49 15.37
N ALA A 334 38.41 -22.88 14.11
CA ALA A 334 39.36 -23.77 13.43
C ALA A 334 40.78 -23.19 13.34
N PRO A 335 41.00 -21.91 12.98
CA PRO A 335 42.35 -21.35 12.92
C PRO A 335 43.03 -21.32 14.29
N VAL A 336 42.29 -21.02 15.36
CA VAL A 336 42.83 -21.00 16.73
C VAL A 336 43.28 -22.40 17.16
N LEU A 337 42.44 -23.41 16.93
CA LEU A 337 42.79 -24.80 17.22
C LEU A 337 44.02 -25.27 16.42
N LEU A 338 44.10 -24.91 15.14
CA LEU A 338 45.27 -25.22 14.30
C LEU A 338 46.54 -24.53 14.79
N THR A 339 46.43 -23.27 15.24
CA THR A 339 47.58 -22.51 15.76
C THR A 339 48.07 -23.11 17.08
N MET A 340 47.15 -23.50 17.98
CA MET A 340 47.49 -24.17 19.24
C MET A 340 48.11 -25.55 19.01
N ALA A 341 47.57 -26.33 18.07
CA ALA A 341 48.14 -27.63 17.71
C ALA A 341 49.56 -27.47 17.16
N ARG A 342 49.79 -26.49 16.28
CA ARG A 342 51.12 -26.23 15.69
C ARG A 342 52.13 -25.70 16.71
N ASN A 343 51.68 -25.04 17.78
CA ASN A 343 52.56 -24.55 18.84
C ASN A 343 52.81 -25.57 19.97
N SER A 344 52.03 -26.66 20.05
CA SER A 344 52.20 -27.71 21.08
C SER A 344 53.02 -28.91 20.60
N PHE A 345 53.37 -28.98 19.32
CA PHE A 345 54.29 -29.95 18.72
C PHE A 345 55.58 -29.24 18.29
#